data_AF-A0A356KMZ0-F1
#
_entry.id   AF-A0A356KMZ0-F1
#
_cell.length_a   1.000
_cell.length_b   1.000
_cell.length_c   1.000
_cell.angle_alpha   90.00
_cell.angle_beta   90.00
_cell.angle_gamma   90.00
#
_symmetry.space_group_name_H-M   'P 1'
#
loop_
_entity.id
_entity.type
_entity.pdbx_description
1 polymer ?
#
loop_
_entity_poly.entity_id
_entity_poly.type
_entity_poly.pdbx_seq_one_letter_code
_entity_poly.pdbx_strand_id
1 'polypeptide(L)'
;MQGSNFRVEVAYVAPPRVTLAPAQPGENPPTGDLLVGEPLMIETDVLGHPVGESVEFMIFEPCKLHESPIHSATGTTEEETRGVAIEWTYDHAANKDKVTSTRFVCVARVGTLTSISEPFEILEPFTHTLQNSEGKPLPNLRVKLRAPRRNDITAVSDSEGKIEVNLPPADYLIEVLGPMKS
;
A
#
# COMPACT_ATOMS: atom_id res chain seq x y z
N MET A 1 41.03 -40.49 2.89
CA MET A 1 40.67 -39.09 2.58
C MET A 1 39.18 -38.94 2.83
N GLN A 2 38.78 -38.30 3.93
CA GLN A 2 37.37 -37.96 4.17
C GLN A 2 37.04 -36.78 3.26
N GLY A 3 36.06 -36.96 2.37
CA GLY A 3 35.54 -35.87 1.56
C GLY A 3 34.78 -34.90 2.46
N SER A 4 35.31 -33.69 2.62
CA SER A 4 34.59 -32.61 3.27
C SER A 4 33.41 -32.22 2.38
N ASN A 5 32.19 -32.53 2.82
CA ASN A 5 30.99 -32.00 2.18
C ASN A 5 30.91 -30.50 2.51
N PHE A 6 31.14 -29.64 1.52
CA PHE A 6 30.90 -28.21 1.65
C PHE A 6 29.39 -27.96 1.50
N ARG A 7 28.75 -27.46 2.55
CA ARG A 7 27.40 -26.93 2.48
C ARG A 7 27.52 -25.44 2.15
N VAL A 8 27.03 -25.04 0.99
CA VAL A 8 26.88 -23.62 0.65
C VAL A 8 25.53 -23.17 1.19
N GLU A 9 25.52 -22.32 2.21
CA GLU A 9 24.32 -21.63 2.65
C GLU A 9 24.24 -20.29 1.92
N VAL A 10 23.17 -20.09 1.16
CA VAL A 10 22.93 -18.87 0.39
C VAL A 10 22.05 -17.96 1.25
N ALA A 11 22.56 -16.76 1.55
CA ALA A 11 21.80 -15.71 2.21
C ALA A 11 20.84 -15.04 1.21
N TYR A 12 19.62 -14.75 1.64
CA TYR A 12 18.56 -14.19 0.79
C TYR A 12 17.56 -13.38 1.60
N VAL A 13 17.07 -12.28 1.02
CA VAL A 13 15.94 -11.49 1.52
C VAL A 13 14.91 -11.36 0.40
N ALA A 14 13.68 -11.78 0.67
CA ALA A 14 12.59 -11.69 -0.29
C ALA A 14 12.15 -10.24 -0.52
N PRO A 15 11.51 -9.91 -1.65
CA PRO A 15 10.75 -8.66 -1.77
C PRO A 15 9.70 -8.56 -0.67
N PRO A 16 9.58 -7.42 0.03
CA PRO A 16 8.54 -7.24 1.04
C PRO A 16 7.14 -7.36 0.45
N ARG A 17 6.23 -7.96 1.19
CA ARG A 17 4.79 -8.01 0.91
C ARG A 17 4.07 -7.06 1.85
N VAL A 18 3.06 -6.36 1.32
CA VAL A 18 2.27 -5.37 2.07
C VAL A 18 0.81 -5.79 2.08
N THR A 19 0.20 -5.85 3.26
CA THR A 19 -1.11 -6.46 3.51
C THR A 19 -1.85 -5.66 4.58
N LEU A 20 -3.18 -5.82 4.68
CA LEU A 20 -3.97 -5.20 5.77
C LEU A 20 -3.70 -5.93 7.10
N ALA A 21 -3.55 -5.19 8.20
CA ALA A 21 -3.47 -5.78 9.52
C ALA A 21 -4.88 -6.00 10.15
N PRO A 22 -5.10 -7.05 10.97
CA PRO A 22 -4.14 -8.10 11.31
C PRO A 22 -4.03 -9.15 10.21
N ALA A 23 -2.82 -9.36 9.69
CA ALA A 23 -2.46 -10.53 8.90
C ALA A 23 -1.45 -11.35 9.72
N GLN A 24 -1.68 -12.65 9.88
CA GLN A 24 -0.67 -13.52 10.48
C GLN A 24 0.41 -13.85 9.45
N PRO A 25 1.70 -13.95 9.85
CA PRO A 25 2.77 -14.37 8.95
C PRO A 25 2.43 -15.71 8.29
N GLY A 26 2.41 -15.74 6.95
CA GLY A 26 2.15 -16.95 6.17
C GLY A 26 0.67 -17.23 5.83
N GLU A 27 -0.27 -16.39 6.25
CA GLU A 27 -1.65 -16.43 5.75
C GLU A 27 -1.78 -15.70 4.41
N ASN A 28 -2.79 -16.09 3.60
CA ASN A 28 -3.11 -15.31 2.42
C ASN A 28 -3.52 -13.89 2.87
N PRO A 29 -2.92 -12.84 2.30
CA PRO A 29 -3.23 -11.49 2.72
C PRO A 29 -4.71 -11.18 2.48
N PRO A 30 -5.34 -10.36 3.36
CA PRO A 30 -6.67 -9.86 3.07
C PRO A 30 -6.64 -9.13 1.73
N THR A 31 -7.42 -9.62 0.76
CA THR A 31 -7.63 -8.90 -0.50
C THR A 31 -8.58 -7.75 -0.24
N GLY A 32 -8.02 -6.55 -0.07
CA GLY A 32 -8.75 -5.30 0.13
C GLY A 32 -7.90 -4.12 -0.31
N ASP A 33 -8.55 -2.98 -0.53
CA ASP A 33 -7.84 -1.72 -0.76
C ASP A 33 -7.04 -1.36 0.50
N LEU A 34 -5.83 -0.84 0.32
CA LEU A 34 -5.04 -0.32 1.43
C LEU A 34 -5.52 1.09 1.73
N LEU A 35 -6.05 1.34 2.93
CA LEU A 35 -6.68 2.61 3.26
C LEU A 35 -5.81 3.50 4.17
N VAL A 36 -5.93 4.82 3.99
CA VAL A 36 -5.33 5.82 4.88
C VAL A 36 -5.83 5.59 6.31
N GLY A 37 -4.90 5.62 7.28
CA GLY A 37 -5.23 5.43 8.69
C GLY A 37 -5.45 3.98 9.11
N GLU A 38 -5.48 3.03 8.17
CA GLU A 38 -5.52 1.60 8.50
C GLU A 38 -4.10 1.05 8.70
N PRO A 39 -3.88 0.21 9.72
CA PRO A 39 -2.58 -0.43 9.94
C PRO A 39 -2.31 -1.44 8.82
N LEU A 40 -1.11 -1.33 8.24
CA LEU A 40 -0.59 -2.25 7.24
C LEU A 40 0.46 -3.15 7.87
N MET A 41 0.43 -4.43 7.53
CA MET A 41 1.51 -5.36 7.83
C MET A 41 2.47 -5.38 6.64
N ILE A 42 3.76 -5.21 6.90
CA ILE A 42 4.82 -5.33 5.91
C ILE A 42 5.74 -6.45 6.35
N GLU A 43 5.83 -7.50 5.53
CA GLU A 43 6.58 -8.71 5.85
C GLU A 43 7.61 -9.07 4.78
N THR A 44 8.69 -9.73 5.17
CA THR A 44 9.66 -10.33 4.26
C THR A 44 10.21 -11.63 4.81
N ASP A 45 10.47 -12.58 3.91
CA ASP A 45 11.18 -13.81 4.26
C ASP A 45 12.70 -13.58 4.20
N VAL A 46 13.43 -14.09 5.19
CA VAL A 46 14.89 -13.98 5.29
C VAL A 46 15.50 -15.37 5.49
N LEU A 47 16.40 -15.78 4.60
CA LEU A 47 17.05 -17.08 4.62
C LEU A 47 18.57 -16.93 4.76
N GLY A 48 19.21 -17.86 5.47
CA GLY A 48 20.67 -17.88 5.61
C GLY A 48 21.24 -16.83 6.57
N HIS A 49 20.39 -16.22 7.40
CA HIS A 49 20.74 -15.26 8.45
C HIS A 49 20.46 -15.84 9.84
N PRO A 50 21.31 -15.56 10.86
CA PRO A 50 21.08 -15.97 12.24
C PRO A 50 19.78 -15.40 12.81
N VAL A 51 19.13 -16.18 13.69
CA VAL A 51 18.00 -15.72 14.50
C VAL A 51 18.40 -14.50 15.33
N GLY A 52 17.48 -13.54 15.46
CA GLY A 52 17.72 -12.24 16.10
C GLY A 52 18.43 -11.21 15.23
N GLU A 53 18.74 -11.50 13.95
CA GLU A 53 19.29 -10.49 13.05
C GLU A 53 18.25 -9.42 12.73
N SER A 54 18.72 -8.18 12.71
CA SER A 54 17.92 -6.99 12.43
C SER A 54 17.69 -6.82 10.93
N VAL A 55 16.42 -6.65 10.55
CA VAL A 55 16.00 -6.30 9.19
C VAL A 55 15.43 -4.89 9.21
N GLU A 56 16.01 -4.00 8.42
CA GLU A 56 15.53 -2.64 8.22
C GLU A 56 14.45 -2.62 7.14
N PHE A 57 13.33 -1.97 7.43
CA PHE A 57 12.29 -1.67 6.47
C PHE A 57 12.22 -0.16 6.28
N MET A 58 12.21 0.27 5.02
CA MET A 58 12.16 1.69 4.65
C MET A 58 11.11 1.90 3.57
N ILE A 59 10.29 2.93 3.72
CA ILE A 59 9.17 3.20 2.82
C ILE A 59 9.43 4.50 2.06
N PHE A 60 9.28 4.45 0.74
CA PHE A 60 9.57 5.57 -0.16
C PHE A 60 8.45 5.79 -1.17
N GLU A 61 8.39 7.00 -1.74
CA GLU A 61 7.79 7.15 -3.07
C GLU A 61 8.73 6.50 -4.11
N PRO A 62 8.21 5.75 -5.11
CA PRO A 62 9.03 5.03 -6.08
C PRO A 62 10.08 5.91 -6.79
N CYS A 63 9.76 7.18 -7.04
CA CYS A 63 10.65 8.12 -7.72
C CYS A 63 11.67 8.81 -6.78
N LYS A 64 11.62 8.55 -5.47
CA LYS A 64 12.42 9.22 -4.43
C LYS A 64 13.25 8.25 -3.57
N LEU A 65 13.63 7.10 -4.14
CA LEU A 65 14.48 6.09 -3.46
C LEU A 65 15.86 6.62 -3.02
N HIS A 66 16.29 7.76 -3.54
CA HIS A 66 17.56 8.42 -3.20
C HIS A 66 17.42 9.48 -2.09
N GLU A 67 16.19 9.78 -1.66
CA GLU A 67 15.90 10.72 -0.59
C GLU A 67 15.77 9.99 0.76
N SER A 68 15.45 10.73 1.83
CA SER A 68 15.10 10.12 3.12
C SER A 68 13.79 9.34 3.00
N PRO A 69 13.67 8.17 3.67
CA PRO A 69 12.42 7.43 3.69
C PRO A 69 11.32 8.21 4.41
N ILE A 70 10.08 7.97 3.96
CA ILE A 70 8.86 8.47 4.61
C ILE A 70 8.71 7.84 5.99
N HIS A 71 9.07 6.57 6.10
CA HIS A 71 9.03 5.80 7.32
C HIS A 71 10.16 4.76 7.32
N SER A 72 10.72 4.52 8.50
CA SER A 72 11.67 3.44 8.74
C SER A 72 11.30 2.72 10.02
N ALA A 73 11.42 1.39 9.99
CA ALA A 73 11.31 0.56 11.18
C ALA A 73 12.27 -0.63 11.06
N THR A 74 12.40 -1.36 12.17
CA THR A 74 13.27 -2.53 12.26
C THR A 74 12.45 -3.68 12.83
N GLY A 75 12.56 -4.84 12.20
CA GLY A 75 12.12 -6.11 12.77
C GLY A 75 13.30 -7.04 13.00
N THR A 76 13.08 -8.16 13.68
CA THR A 76 14.11 -9.16 13.94
C THR A 76 13.68 -10.52 13.41
N THR A 77 14.61 -11.29 12.85
CA THR A 77 14.34 -12.67 12.39
C THR A 77 13.98 -13.56 13.57
N GLU A 78 12.85 -14.25 13.49
CA GLU A 78 12.39 -15.21 14.48
C GLU A 78 12.65 -16.66 14.03
N GLU A 79 12.84 -17.56 15.00
CA GLU A 79 13.32 -18.93 14.76
C GLU A 79 12.32 -19.80 13.98
N GLU A 80 11.01 -19.59 14.19
CA GLU A 80 9.96 -20.48 13.65
C GLU A 80 9.52 -20.12 12.22
N THR A 81 9.45 -18.83 11.88
CA THR A 81 8.84 -18.37 10.63
C THR A 81 9.86 -18.03 9.56
N ARG A 82 11.09 -17.65 9.96
CA ARG A 82 12.07 -16.97 9.09
C ARG A 82 11.52 -15.71 8.39
N GLY A 83 10.32 -15.27 8.79
CA GLY A 83 9.68 -14.05 8.34
C GLY A 83 9.98 -12.94 9.34
N VAL A 84 10.09 -11.73 8.83
CA VAL A 84 10.16 -10.52 9.64
C VAL A 84 9.03 -9.61 9.22
N ALA A 85 8.31 -9.08 10.20
CA ALA A 85 7.14 -8.25 9.97
C ALA A 85 7.24 -6.94 10.77
N ILE A 86 6.74 -5.86 10.19
CA ILE A 86 6.51 -4.58 10.87
C ILE A 86 5.08 -4.12 10.60
N GLU A 87 4.56 -3.28 11.50
CA GLU A 87 3.31 -2.57 11.29
C GLU A 87 3.58 -1.12 10.87
N TRP A 88 2.83 -0.62 9.89
CA TRP A 88 2.89 0.77 9.45
C TRP A 88 1.50 1.33 9.14
N THR A 89 1.17 2.49 9.71
CA THR A 89 -0.04 3.24 9.39
C THR A 89 0.32 4.51 8.65
N TYR A 90 -0.22 4.69 7.43
CA TYR A 90 0.01 5.92 6.68
C TYR A 90 -0.97 7.02 7.10
N ASP A 91 -0.41 8.12 7.60
CA ASP A 91 -1.12 9.37 7.87
C ASP A 91 -0.92 10.34 6.69
N HIS A 92 -1.95 10.48 5.85
CA HIS A 92 -1.92 11.39 4.72
C HIS A 92 -1.80 12.85 5.17
N ALA A 93 -2.52 13.27 6.23
CA ALA A 93 -2.54 14.65 6.69
C ALA A 93 -1.14 15.12 7.16
N ALA A 94 -0.38 14.24 7.82
CA ALA A 94 0.98 14.51 8.27
C ALA A 94 2.03 14.51 7.14
N ASN A 95 1.71 13.92 5.98
CA ASN A 95 2.66 13.70 4.89
C ASN A 95 2.30 14.39 3.56
N LYS A 96 1.12 15.01 3.43
CA LYS A 96 0.64 15.64 2.19
C LYS A 96 1.60 16.66 1.56
N ASP A 97 2.44 17.32 2.37
CA ASP A 97 3.41 18.31 1.90
C ASP A 97 4.80 17.69 1.60
N LYS A 98 5.02 16.43 1.98
CA LYS A 98 6.28 15.69 1.82
C LYS A 98 6.22 14.73 0.63
N VAL A 99 5.04 14.18 0.37
CA VAL A 99 4.83 13.23 -0.72
C VAL A 99 4.14 13.89 -1.91
N THR A 100 4.44 13.41 -3.11
CA THR A 100 3.78 13.84 -4.35
C THR A 100 2.65 12.90 -4.78
N SER A 101 2.60 11.71 -4.19
CA SER A 101 1.63 10.65 -4.46
C SER A 101 1.47 9.76 -3.22
N THR A 102 0.40 8.95 -3.20
CA THR A 102 0.16 7.92 -2.18
C THR A 102 0.54 6.52 -2.66
N ARG A 103 1.45 6.46 -3.63
CA ARG A 103 2.03 5.22 -4.13
C ARG A 103 3.41 5.05 -3.53
N PHE A 104 3.66 3.89 -2.97
CA PHE A 104 4.85 3.60 -2.19
C PHE A 104 5.53 2.32 -2.64
N VAL A 105 6.79 2.17 -2.25
CA VAL A 105 7.54 0.91 -2.27
C VAL A 105 8.18 0.73 -0.90
N CYS A 106 8.31 -0.53 -0.47
CA CYS A 106 9.06 -0.89 0.71
C CYS A 106 10.40 -1.52 0.31
N VAL A 107 11.47 -1.05 0.93
CA VAL A 107 12.81 -1.60 0.83
C VAL A 107 13.11 -2.36 2.12
N ALA A 108 13.41 -3.66 2.01
CA ALA A 108 13.96 -4.43 3.11
C ALA A 108 15.47 -4.60 2.94
N ARG A 109 16.21 -4.43 4.03
CA ARG A 109 17.66 -4.58 4.07
C ARG A 109 18.10 -5.44 5.26
N VAL A 110 18.98 -6.39 4.99
CA VAL A 110 19.66 -7.20 6.00
C VAL A 110 21.12 -7.39 5.58
N GLY A 111 22.05 -6.91 6.41
CA GLY A 111 23.46 -6.84 6.05
C GLY A 111 23.69 -6.08 4.73
N THR A 112 24.24 -6.78 3.73
CA THR A 112 24.49 -6.23 2.38
C THR A 112 23.37 -6.53 1.37
N LEU A 113 22.39 -7.34 1.76
CA LEU A 113 21.28 -7.72 0.90
C LEU A 113 20.19 -6.66 0.96
N THR A 114 19.57 -6.40 -0.18
CA THR A 114 18.46 -5.45 -0.29
C THR A 114 17.46 -5.98 -1.30
N SER A 115 16.18 -5.87 -0.95
CA SER A 115 15.06 -6.20 -1.81
C SER A 115 14.05 -5.04 -1.80
N ILE A 116 13.23 -4.96 -2.85
CA ILE A 116 12.23 -3.90 -3.02
C ILE A 116 10.90 -4.57 -3.35
N SER A 117 9.83 -4.12 -2.71
CA SER A 117 8.47 -4.61 -2.97
C SER A 117 7.98 -4.18 -4.35
N GLU A 118 6.91 -4.83 -4.82
CA GLU A 118 6.07 -4.21 -5.84
C GLU A 118 5.49 -2.89 -5.30
N PRO A 119 5.24 -1.88 -6.17
CA PRO A 119 4.60 -0.66 -5.73
C PRO A 119 3.16 -0.92 -5.27
N PHE A 120 2.78 -0.32 -4.15
CA PHE A 120 1.43 -0.37 -3.61
C PHE A 120 0.86 1.03 -3.46
N GLU A 121 -0.45 1.19 -3.53
CA GLU A 121 -1.12 2.50 -3.43
C GLU A 121 -2.08 2.51 -2.24
N ILE A 122 -2.02 3.59 -1.46
CA ILE A 122 -2.93 3.83 -0.34
C ILE A 122 -4.04 4.78 -0.80
N LEU A 123 -5.27 4.37 -0.54
CA LEU A 123 -6.51 5.04 -0.94
C LEU A 123 -7.23 5.63 0.27
N GLU A 124 -8.15 6.56 0.02
CA GLU A 124 -9.04 7.13 1.02
C GLU A 124 -10.50 6.94 0.54
N PRO A 125 -11.43 6.62 1.45
CA PRO A 125 -12.85 6.56 1.12
C PRO A 125 -13.35 7.92 0.62
N PHE A 126 -13.74 7.98 -0.64
CA PHE A 126 -14.40 9.15 -1.21
C PHE A 126 -15.91 8.93 -1.19
N THR A 127 -16.61 9.85 -0.51
CA THR A 127 -18.07 9.87 -0.47
C THR A 127 -18.59 11.23 -0.92
N HIS A 128 -19.50 11.22 -1.89
CA HIS A 128 -20.17 12.44 -2.34
C HIS A 128 -21.61 12.17 -2.77
N THR A 129 -22.55 13.07 -2.43
CA THR A 129 -23.95 12.96 -2.84
C THR A 129 -24.23 13.94 -3.97
N LEU A 130 -24.61 13.42 -5.14
CA LEU A 130 -25.06 14.23 -6.26
C LEU A 130 -26.48 14.74 -6.00
N GLN A 131 -26.66 16.05 -6.08
CA GLN A 131 -27.95 16.70 -5.93
C GLN A 131 -28.16 17.72 -7.06
N ASN A 132 -29.43 17.94 -7.42
CA ASN A 132 -29.80 19.05 -8.30
C ASN A 132 -29.78 20.39 -7.53
N SER A 133 -30.08 21.49 -8.22
CA SER A 133 -30.15 22.82 -7.60
C SER A 133 -31.21 22.99 -6.50
N GLU A 134 -32.14 22.03 -6.39
CA GLU A 134 -33.21 22.00 -5.38
C GLU A 134 -32.82 21.11 -4.18
N GLY A 135 -31.63 20.51 -4.18
CA GLY A 135 -31.17 19.57 -3.14
C GLY A 135 -31.72 18.15 -3.29
N LYS A 136 -32.42 17.84 -4.38
CA LYS A 136 -32.93 16.49 -4.64
C LYS A 136 -31.81 15.59 -5.15
N PRO A 137 -31.65 14.36 -4.60
CA PRO A 137 -30.66 13.41 -5.09
C PRO A 137 -30.78 13.07 -6.57
N LEU A 138 -29.62 12.82 -7.19
CA LEU A 138 -29.50 12.42 -8.59
C LEU A 138 -28.97 10.98 -8.69
N PRO A 139 -29.87 9.98 -8.71
CA PRO A 139 -29.48 8.57 -8.71
C PRO A 139 -29.08 8.05 -10.09
N ASN A 140 -28.32 6.95 -10.11
CA ASN A 140 -27.95 6.18 -11.31
C ASN A 140 -27.24 7.02 -12.39
N LEU A 141 -26.52 8.06 -11.98
CA LEU A 141 -25.71 8.87 -12.88
C LEU A 141 -24.29 8.34 -12.90
N ARG A 142 -23.78 8.14 -14.11
CA ARG A 142 -22.36 7.87 -14.31
C ARG A 142 -21.59 9.18 -14.17
N VAL A 143 -20.55 9.14 -13.36
CA VAL A 143 -19.62 10.26 -13.19
C VAL A 143 -18.21 9.86 -13.54
N LYS A 144 -17.41 10.87 -13.87
CA LYS A 144 -15.98 10.77 -14.10
C LYS A 144 -15.27 11.65 -13.07
N LEU A 145 -14.44 11.02 -12.27
CA LEU A 145 -13.62 11.64 -11.23
C LEU A 145 -12.24 11.90 -11.81
N ARG A 146 -11.83 13.17 -11.85
CA ARG A 146 -10.56 13.59 -12.45
C ARG A 146 -9.69 14.29 -11.41
N ALA A 147 -8.44 13.87 -11.30
CA ALA A 147 -7.42 14.54 -10.48
C ALA A 147 -6.16 14.80 -11.31
N PRO A 148 -5.41 15.88 -11.04
CA PRO A 148 -4.15 16.16 -11.73
C PRO A 148 -3.19 14.97 -11.67
N ARG A 149 -2.56 14.64 -12.80
CA ARG A 149 -1.54 13.57 -12.92
C ARG A 149 -2.03 12.16 -12.53
N ARG A 150 -3.36 11.93 -12.51
CA ARG A 150 -3.96 10.62 -12.23
C ARG A 150 -4.84 10.17 -13.40
N ASN A 151 -5.10 8.88 -13.46
CA ASN A 151 -6.06 8.33 -14.39
C ASN A 151 -7.47 8.72 -13.98
N ASP A 152 -8.33 8.90 -14.98
CA ASP A 152 -9.74 9.17 -14.73
C ASP A 152 -10.43 7.92 -14.18
N ILE A 153 -11.23 8.11 -13.13
CA ILE A 153 -11.99 7.03 -12.49
C ILE A 153 -13.47 7.21 -12.79
N THR A 154 -14.15 6.14 -13.19
CA THR A 154 -15.60 6.17 -13.41
C THR A 154 -16.30 5.61 -12.18
N ALA A 155 -17.32 6.31 -11.69
CA ALA A 155 -18.20 5.82 -10.64
C ALA A 155 -19.67 6.04 -11.04
N VAL A 156 -20.59 5.44 -10.29
CA VAL A 156 -22.03 5.55 -10.52
C VAL A 156 -22.69 5.91 -9.19
N SER A 157 -23.60 6.89 -9.21
CA SER A 157 -24.38 7.20 -8.02
C SER A 157 -25.45 6.14 -7.75
N ASP A 158 -25.67 5.80 -6.48
CA ASP A 158 -26.68 4.85 -6.05
C ASP A 158 -28.11 5.45 -6.09
N SER A 159 -29.09 4.75 -5.51
CA SER A 159 -30.49 5.20 -5.43
C SER A 159 -30.69 6.50 -4.62
N GLU A 160 -29.75 6.84 -3.75
CA GLU A 160 -29.73 8.07 -2.95
C GLU A 160 -28.82 9.14 -3.57
N GLY A 161 -28.36 8.95 -4.81
CA GLY A 161 -27.44 9.86 -5.48
C GLY A 161 -26.02 9.84 -4.90
N LYS A 162 -25.70 8.88 -4.02
CA LYS A 162 -24.40 8.79 -3.34
C LYS A 162 -23.39 8.05 -4.21
N ILE A 163 -22.18 8.57 -4.27
CA ILE A 163 -21.01 7.94 -4.86
C ILE A 163 -20.11 7.54 -3.71
N GLU A 164 -19.76 6.25 -3.65
CA GLU A 164 -18.77 5.70 -2.72
C GLU A 164 -17.71 4.94 -3.52
N VAL A 165 -16.46 5.35 -3.39
CA VAL A 165 -15.32 4.72 -4.06
C VAL A 165 -14.05 5.04 -3.30
N ASN A 166 -13.12 4.11 -3.20
CA ASN A 166 -11.80 4.39 -2.63
C ASN A 166 -10.92 5.02 -3.72
N LEU A 167 -10.34 6.18 -3.43
CA LEU A 167 -9.53 6.93 -4.37
C LEU A 167 -8.20 7.29 -3.75
N PRO A 168 -7.11 7.38 -4.53
CA PRO A 168 -5.90 7.98 -4.02
C PRO A 168 -6.17 9.42 -3.56
N PRO A 169 -5.72 9.83 -2.37
CA PRO A 169 -5.90 11.20 -1.87
C PRO A 169 -5.49 12.27 -2.90
N ALA A 170 -6.46 13.12 -3.25
CA ALA A 170 -6.32 14.26 -4.15
C ALA A 170 -7.62 15.08 -4.16
N ASP A 171 -7.56 16.29 -4.70
CA ASP A 171 -8.75 17.05 -5.06
C ASP A 171 -9.30 16.54 -6.41
N TYR A 172 -10.53 16.01 -6.40
CA TYR A 172 -11.18 15.49 -7.60
C TYR A 172 -12.23 16.47 -8.15
N LEU A 173 -12.18 16.69 -9.47
CA LEU A 173 -13.28 17.25 -10.22
C LEU A 173 -14.27 16.13 -10.58
N ILE A 174 -15.55 16.35 -10.28
CA ILE A 174 -16.63 15.44 -10.66
C ILE A 174 -17.28 15.96 -11.95
N GLU A 175 -17.23 15.15 -13.01
CA GLU A 175 -17.92 15.40 -14.27
C GLU A 175 -19.07 14.40 -14.43
N VAL A 176 -20.30 14.92 -14.55
CA VAL A 176 -21.48 14.08 -14.77
C VAL A 176 -21.58 13.70 -16.25
N LEU A 177 -21.53 12.40 -16.54
CA LEU A 177 -21.59 11.87 -17.90
C LEU A 177 -23.02 11.55 -18.38
N GLY A 178 -23.99 11.56 -17.47
CA GLY A 178 -25.39 11.22 -17.72
C GLY A 178 -25.79 9.83 -17.20
N PRO A 179 -27.01 9.37 -17.50
CA PRO A 179 -27.53 8.10 -16.99
C PRO A 179 -26.75 6.90 -17.56
N MET A 180 -26.68 5.81 -16.80
CA MET A 180 -26.19 4.54 -17.31
C MET A 180 -27.15 4.08 -18.44
N LYS A 181 -26.65 3.95 -19.67
CA LYS A 181 -27.45 3.40 -20.77
C LYS A 181 -27.76 1.93 -20.45
N SER A 182 -29.05 1.61 -20.33
CA SER A 182 -29.59 0.24 -20.28
C SER A 182 -29.26 -0.53 -21.56
#